data_AF-A0A512L3N5-F1
#
_entry.id   AF-A0A512L3N5-F1
#
_cell.length_a   1.000
_cell.length_b   1.000
_cell.length_c   1.000
_cell.angle_alpha   90.00
_cell.angle_beta   90.00
_cell.angle_gamma   90.00
#
_symmetry.space_group_name_H-M   'P 1'
#
loop_
_entity.id
_entity.type
_entity.pdbx_description
1 polymer ?
#
loop_
_entity_poly.entity_id
_entity_poly.type
_entity_poly.pdbx_seq_one_letter_code
_entity_poly.pdbx_strand_id
1 'polypeptide(L)'
;MTFIELLTYVGSHSKYDVMDGDAMATLEAARNGSHKNPLAGKVIADMYQNSGLATPADAIERAQAIKTLGPIRLFYMKDDAPVEGFRMVEDIVHKIDGAFNEEAMRQKAQI
;
A
#
# COMPACT_ATOMS: atom_id res chain seq x y z
N MET A 1 3.84 -9.26 9.28
CA MET A 1 4.65 -8.31 8.48
C MET A 1 4.53 -6.86 8.98
N THR A 2 5.45 -5.98 8.59
CA THR A 2 5.43 -4.52 8.80
C THR A 2 4.86 -3.77 7.60
N PHE A 3 4.62 -2.46 7.74
CA PHE A 3 4.18 -1.63 6.61
C PHE A 3 5.24 -1.57 5.49
N ILE A 4 6.52 -1.50 5.84
CA ILE A 4 7.62 -1.44 4.88
C ILE A 4 7.79 -2.77 4.12
N GLU A 5 7.61 -3.90 4.80
CA GLU A 5 7.59 -5.22 4.15
C GLU A 5 6.40 -5.33 3.19
N LEU A 6 5.22 -4.88 3.62
CA LEU A 6 4.03 -4.85 2.77
C LEU A 6 4.27 -3.96 1.53
N LEU A 7 4.80 -2.75 1.72
CA LEU A 7 5.10 -1.83 0.63
C LEU A 7 6.14 -2.42 -0.34
N THR A 8 7.19 -3.06 0.17
CA THR A 8 8.17 -3.77 -0.65
C THR A 8 7.50 -4.85 -1.49
N TYR A 9 6.58 -5.62 -0.89
CA TYR A 9 5.81 -6.63 -1.62
C TYR A 9 4.93 -6.01 -2.71
N VAL A 10 4.17 -4.95 -2.38
CA VAL A 10 3.32 -4.25 -3.35
C VAL A 10 4.17 -3.71 -4.50
N GLY A 11 5.30 -3.07 -4.22
CA GLY A 11 6.22 -2.56 -5.25
C GLY A 11 6.76 -3.64 -6.18
N SER A 12 6.97 -4.85 -5.67
CA SER A 12 7.51 -5.97 -6.45
C SER A 12 6.45 -6.73 -7.26
N HIS A 13 5.16 -6.59 -6.91
CA HIS A 13 4.08 -7.39 -7.50
C HIS A 13 2.99 -6.56 -8.17
N SER A 14 2.95 -5.25 -7.95
CA SER A 14 2.02 -4.35 -8.61
C SER A 14 2.38 -4.20 -10.07
N LYS A 15 1.37 -4.04 -10.93
CA LYS A 15 1.57 -3.66 -12.33
C LYS A 15 1.85 -2.16 -12.51
N TYR A 16 1.72 -1.37 -11.43
CA TYR A 16 2.01 0.05 -11.39
C TYR A 16 3.39 0.29 -10.78
N ASP A 17 4.13 1.25 -11.34
CA ASP A 17 5.37 1.75 -10.73
C ASP A 17 5.03 2.64 -9.53
N VAL A 18 4.84 2.00 -8.37
CA VAL A 18 4.50 2.64 -7.09
C VAL A 18 5.70 2.96 -6.22
N MET A 19 6.91 2.62 -6.67
CA MET A 19 8.14 2.76 -5.90
C MET A 19 8.94 3.97 -6.35
N ASP A 20 9.47 4.74 -5.40
CA ASP A 20 10.41 5.84 -5.64
C ASP A 20 11.67 5.60 -4.81
N GLY A 21 12.52 4.72 -5.32
CA GLY A 21 13.64 4.12 -4.57
C GLY A 21 13.21 2.83 -3.85
N ASP A 22 13.74 2.63 -2.65
CA ASP A 22 13.30 1.54 -1.77
C ASP A 22 11.99 1.89 -1.04
N ALA A 23 11.43 0.96 -0.26
CA ALA A 23 10.15 1.17 0.42
C ALA A 23 10.18 2.30 1.46
N MET A 24 11.31 2.54 2.14
CA MET A 24 11.42 3.64 3.08
C MET A 24 11.46 4.97 2.34
N ALA A 25 12.29 5.09 1.31
CA ALA A 25 12.38 6.27 0.46
C ALA A 25 11.03 6.58 -0.23
N THR A 26 10.34 5.54 -0.71
CA THR A 26 9.00 5.64 -1.29
C THR A 26 8.01 6.23 -0.30
N LEU A 27 8.00 5.73 0.94
CA LEU A 27 7.10 6.24 1.97
C LEU A 27 7.44 7.69 2.37
N GLU A 28 8.72 8.03 2.49
CA GLU A 28 9.16 9.40 2.78
C GLU A 28 8.73 10.37 1.68
N ALA A 29 8.99 10.02 0.42
CA ALA A 29 8.59 10.81 -0.76
C ALA A 29 7.06 10.90 -0.91
N ALA A 30 6.33 9.86 -0.53
CA ALA A 30 4.86 9.90 -0.50
C ALA A 30 4.36 10.90 0.56
N ARG A 31 4.89 10.82 1.78
CA ARG A 31 4.44 11.66 2.92
C ARG A 31 4.79 13.13 2.77
N ASN A 32 5.89 13.45 2.10
CA ASN A 32 6.32 14.84 1.87
C ASN A 32 5.76 15.43 0.55
N GLY A 33 5.05 14.62 -0.25
CA GLY A 33 4.51 15.03 -1.55
C GLY A 33 5.53 15.17 -2.68
N SER A 34 6.74 14.59 -2.54
CA SER A 34 7.80 14.64 -3.55
C SER A 34 7.94 13.38 -4.39
N HIS A 35 7.02 12.41 -4.24
CA HIS A 35 7.03 11.17 -5.01
C HIS A 35 6.96 11.43 -6.52
N LYS A 36 7.83 10.77 -7.31
CA LYS A 36 7.93 10.93 -8.77
C LYS A 36 6.61 10.76 -9.51
N ASN A 37 5.72 9.91 -8.96
CA ASN A 37 4.35 9.74 -9.40
C ASN A 37 3.39 10.29 -8.32
N PRO A 38 2.79 11.47 -8.52
CA PRO A 38 1.94 12.09 -7.50
C PRO A 38 0.73 11.23 -7.09
N LEU A 39 0.17 10.47 -8.03
CA LEU A 39 -0.96 9.58 -7.78
C LEU A 39 -0.57 8.43 -6.85
N ALA A 40 0.52 7.73 -7.19
CA ALA A 40 1.05 6.65 -6.36
C ALA A 40 1.46 7.17 -4.98
N GLY A 41 2.17 8.30 -4.93
CA GLY A 41 2.58 8.94 -3.69
C GLY A 41 1.39 9.25 -2.78
N LYS A 42 0.30 9.80 -3.34
CA LYS A 42 -0.92 10.07 -2.57
C LYS A 42 -1.54 8.79 -1.99
N VAL A 43 -1.65 7.73 -2.79
CA VAL A 43 -2.20 6.45 -2.32
C VAL A 43 -1.36 5.85 -1.20
N ILE A 44 -0.02 5.82 -1.35
CA ILE A 44 0.92 5.29 -0.35
C ILE A 44 0.84 6.08 0.95
N ALA A 45 0.84 7.42 0.86
CA ALA A 45 0.73 8.31 2.01
C ALA A 45 -0.59 8.09 2.77
N ASP A 46 -1.70 8.00 2.03
CA ASP A 46 -3.02 7.74 2.62
C ASP A 46 -3.10 6.35 3.26
N MET A 47 -2.50 5.33 2.63
CA MET A 47 -2.44 3.99 3.21
C MET A 47 -1.71 4.01 4.55
N TYR A 48 -0.54 4.66 4.62
CA TYR A 48 0.22 4.75 5.86
C TYR A 48 -0.52 5.58 6.91
N GLN A 49 -1.08 6.74 6.54
CA GLN A 49 -1.85 7.58 7.45
C GLN A 49 -3.07 6.84 8.01
N ASN A 50 -3.86 6.18 7.14
CA ASN A 50 -5.06 5.45 7.54
C ASN A 50 -4.75 4.15 8.31
N SER A 51 -3.51 3.66 8.24
CA SER A 51 -3.08 2.52 9.05
C SER A 51 -3.08 2.84 10.54
N GLY A 52 -2.81 4.11 10.91
CA GLY A 52 -2.69 4.52 12.31
C GLY A 52 -1.45 3.97 13.03
N LEU A 53 -0.47 3.42 12.29
CA LEU A 53 0.80 2.98 12.84
C LEU A 53 1.63 4.17 13.32
N ALA A 54 2.40 3.99 14.40
CA ALA A 54 3.27 5.04 14.92
C ALA A 54 4.58 5.11 14.11
N THR A 55 5.10 3.95 13.71
CA THR A 55 6.32 3.82 12.90
C THR A 55 6.10 2.89 11.71
N PRO A 56 6.84 3.04 10.59
CA PRO A 56 6.72 2.14 9.44
C PRO A 56 7.18 0.70 9.73
N ALA A 57 7.96 0.52 10.80
CA ALA A 57 8.46 -0.77 11.27
C ALA A 57 7.47 -1.49 12.20
N ASP A 58 6.37 -0.84 12.59
CA ASP A 58 5.34 -1.48 13.40
C ASP A 58 4.64 -2.58 12.59
N ALA A 59 4.26 -3.66 13.27
CA ALA A 59 3.52 -4.75 12.66
C ALA A 59 2.14 -4.26 12.20
N ILE A 60 1.70 -4.73 11.02
CA ILE A 60 0.39 -4.44 10.46
C ILE A 60 -0.39 -5.73 10.24
N GLU A 61 -1.63 -5.74 10.69
CA GLU A 61 -2.55 -6.86 10.48
C GLU A 61 -3.24 -6.76 9.12
N ARG A 62 -3.60 -7.90 8.52
CA ARG A 62 -4.31 -7.93 7.22
C ARG A 62 -5.57 -7.07 7.23
N ALA A 63 -6.39 -7.22 8.26
CA ALA A 63 -7.64 -6.47 8.39
C ALA A 63 -7.40 -4.97 8.51
N GLN A 64 -6.29 -4.55 9.13
CA GLN A 64 -5.89 -3.15 9.24
C GLN A 64 -5.42 -2.62 7.89
N ALA A 65 -4.54 -3.34 7.19
CA ALA A 65 -4.04 -2.98 5.85
C ALA A 65 -5.18 -2.82 4.83
N ILE A 66 -6.16 -3.72 4.83
CA ILE A 66 -7.32 -3.63 3.92
C ILE A 66 -8.21 -2.44 4.26
N LYS A 67 -8.42 -2.13 5.55
CA LYS A 67 -9.24 -0.99 5.97
C LYS A 67 -8.67 0.36 5.53
N THR A 68 -7.35 0.48 5.34
CA THR A 68 -6.74 1.75 4.89
C THR A 68 -7.23 2.18 3.50
N LEU A 69 -7.65 1.20 2.68
CA LEU A 69 -8.09 1.42 1.30
C LEU A 69 -9.53 1.91 1.19
N GLY A 70 -10.37 1.72 2.21
CA GLY A 70 -11.79 2.12 2.19
C GLY A 70 -11.98 3.60 1.83
N PRO A 71 -11.40 4.54 2.59
CA PRO A 71 -11.49 5.97 2.28
C PRO A 71 -10.86 6.34 0.93
N ILE A 72 -9.75 5.70 0.55
CA ILE A 72 -9.03 5.97 -0.71
C ILE A 72 -9.90 5.56 -1.91
N ARG A 73 -10.51 4.38 -1.84
CA ARG A 73 -11.43 3.88 -2.86
C ARG A 73 -12.64 4.81 -3.02
N LEU A 74 -13.25 5.24 -1.91
CA LEU A 74 -14.37 6.18 -1.95
C LEU A 74 -13.98 7.53 -2.58
N PHE A 75 -12.75 8.00 -2.37
CA PHE A 75 -12.24 9.21 -3.03
C PHE A 75 -12.20 9.03 -4.55
N TYR A 76 -11.62 7.93 -5.04
CA TYR A 76 -11.49 7.67 -6.49
C TYR A 76 -12.77 7.18 -7.18
N MET A 77 -13.84 6.93 -6.43
CA MET A 77 -15.17 6.61 -6.97
C MET A 77 -16.01 7.85 -7.30
N LYS A 78 -15.56 9.05 -6.94
CA LYS A 78 -16.24 10.30 -7.29
C LYS A 78 -16.14 10.58 -8.78
N ASP A 79 -17.16 11.23 -9.36
CA ASP A 79 -17.30 11.46 -10.80
C ASP A 79 -16.13 12.24 -11.44
N ASP A 80 -15.44 13.07 -10.66
CA ASP A 80 -14.33 13.93 -11.08
C ASP A 80 -12.95 13.33 -10.79
N ALA A 81 -12.88 12.17 -10.13
CA ALA A 81 -11.62 11.59 -9.73
C ALA A 81 -10.95 10.82 -10.89
N PRO A 82 -9.60 10.81 -10.95
CA PRO A 82 -8.89 10.05 -11.99
C PRO A 82 -9.17 8.55 -11.91
N VAL A 83 -9.67 7.97 -13.01
CA VAL A 83 -9.93 6.52 -13.13
C VAL A 83 -8.70 5.66 -12.88
N GLU A 84 -7.51 6.20 -13.17
CA GLU A 84 -6.24 5.52 -12.93
C GLU A 84 -6.00 5.30 -11.43
N GLY A 85 -6.41 6.24 -10.58
CA GLY A 85 -6.32 6.10 -9.13
C GLY A 85 -7.18 4.94 -8.63
N PHE A 86 -8.40 4.82 -9.13
CA PHE A 86 -9.27 3.70 -8.81
C PHE A 86 -8.63 2.36 -9.20
N ARG A 87 -8.11 2.25 -10.42
CA ARG A 87 -7.48 1.01 -10.90
C ARG A 87 -6.20 0.65 -10.13
N MET A 88 -5.43 1.65 -9.70
CA MET A 88 -4.25 1.45 -8.86
C MET A 88 -4.63 0.92 -7.48
N VAL A 89 -5.64 1.53 -6.83
CA VAL A 89 -6.15 1.05 -5.54
C VAL A 89 -6.65 -0.39 -5.65
N GLU A 90 -7.42 -0.72 -6.69
CA GLU A 90 -7.90 -2.09 -6.93
C GLU A 90 -6.75 -3.09 -7.13
N ASP A 91 -5.67 -2.72 -7.83
CA ASP A 91 -4.48 -3.57 -7.94
C ASP A 91 -3.82 -3.78 -6.58
N ILE A 92 -3.63 -2.70 -5.82
CA ILE A 92 -3.00 -2.72 -4.49
C ILE A 92 -3.79 -3.63 -3.52
N VAL A 93 -5.14 -3.58 -3.51
CA VAL A 93 -5.97 -4.50 -2.69
C VAL A 93 -5.53 -5.95 -2.91
N HIS A 94 -5.43 -6.38 -4.17
CA HIS A 94 -5.05 -7.75 -4.51
C HIS A 94 -3.61 -8.08 -4.08
N LYS A 95 -2.70 -7.10 -4.10
CA LYS A 95 -1.31 -7.30 -3.64
C LYS A 95 -1.21 -7.39 -2.12
N ILE A 96 -2.01 -6.63 -1.39
CA ILE A 96 -2.11 -6.77 0.06
C ILE A 96 -2.56 -8.20 0.41
N ASP A 97 -3.64 -8.67 -0.23
CA ASP A 97 -4.12 -10.04 0.01
C ASP A 97 -3.08 -11.10 -0.36
N GLY A 98 -2.38 -10.93 -1.49
CA GLY A 98 -1.27 -11.81 -1.89
C GLY A 98 -0.16 -11.87 -0.84
N ALA A 99 0.29 -10.72 -0.34
CA ALA A 99 1.36 -10.62 0.65
C ALA A 99 1.04 -11.45 1.91
N PHE A 100 -0.16 -11.26 2.46
CA PHE A 100 -0.59 -11.96 3.67
C PHE A 100 -0.85 -13.45 3.42
N ASN A 101 -1.36 -13.82 2.25
CA ASN A 101 -1.52 -15.24 1.89
C ASN A 101 -0.17 -15.95 1.83
N GLU A 102 0.85 -15.34 1.22
CA GLU A 102 2.19 -15.91 1.17
C GLU A 102 2.84 -15.98 2.55
N GLU A 103 2.67 -14.96 3.39
CA GLU A 103 3.13 -14.98 4.78
C GLU A 103 2.50 -16.15 5.54
N ALA A 104 1.18 -16.34 5.43
CA ALA A 104 0.48 -17.45 6.06
C ALA A 104 0.94 -18.82 5.53
N MET A 105 1.19 -18.94 4.23
CA MET A 105 1.73 -20.18 3.64
C MET A 105 3.14 -20.49 4.13
N ARG A 106 4.02 -19.49 4.25
CA ARG A 106 5.36 -19.66 4.83
C ARG A 106 5.29 -20.13 6.28
N GLN A 107 4.40 -19.55 7.09
CA GLN A 107 4.20 -19.95 8.48
C GLN A 107 3.69 -21.39 8.59
N LYS A 108 2.77 -21.81 7.72
CA LYS A 108 2.28 -23.20 7.68
C LYS A 108 3.35 -24.21 7.25
N ALA A 109 4.26 -23.83 6.35
CA ALA A 109 5.33 -24.71 5.89
C ALA A 109 6.45 -24.93 6.93
N GLN A 110 6.45 -24.15 8.01
CA GLN A 110 7.40 -24.27 9.14
C GLN A 110 6.89 -25.19 10.25
N ILE A 111 5.66 -25.71 10.14
CA ILE A 111 5.00 -26.62 11.08
C ILE A 111 5.08 -28.04 10.50
#